data_AF-T0Z5M1-F1
#
_entry.id   AF-T0Z5M1-F1
#
_cell.length_a   1.000
_cell.length_b   1.000
_cell.length_c   1.000
_cell.angle_alpha   90.00
_cell.angle_beta   90.00
_cell.angle_gamma   90.00
#
_symmetry.space_group_name_H-M   'P 1'
#
loop_
_entity.id
_entity.type
_entity.pdbx_description
1 polymer ?
#
loop_
_entity_poly.entity_id
_entity_poly.type
_entity_poly.pdbx_seq_one_letter_code
_entity_poly.pdbx_strand_id
1 'polypeptide(L)' 'MERGTIGGTCVNVGCVPSKIMIRAAHVAHLRRTSPFDDGISSTAPVVRRDRLLAQQQGRVDELRHAKYEGI' A
#
# COMPACT_ATOMS: atom_id res chain seq x y z
N MET A 1 2.84 -29.44 -1.70
CA MET A 1 3.74 -28.83 -2.69
C MET A 1 3.06 -27.57 -3.22
N GLU A 2 3.60 -26.40 -2.90
CA GLU A 2 3.17 -25.12 -3.48
C GLU A 2 3.86 -24.93 -4.84
N ARG A 3 3.14 -24.42 -5.86
CA ARG A 3 3.68 -24.33 -7.23
C ARG A 3 4.18 -22.93 -7.59
N GLY A 4 3.89 -21.92 -6.78
CA GLY A 4 4.26 -20.53 -7.01
C GLY A 4 4.71 -19.81 -5.73
N THR A 5 4.57 -18.49 -5.71
CA THR A 5 4.93 -17.69 -4.54
C THR A 5 4.09 -18.08 -3.33
N ILE A 6 4.76 -18.42 -2.23
CA ILE A 6 4.10 -18.82 -0.99
C ILE A 6 3.17 -17.72 -0.45
N GLY A 7 2.11 -18.11 0.26
CA GLY A 7 1.07 -17.20 0.74
C GLY A 7 -0.01 -16.85 -0.30
N GLY A 8 0.12 -17.31 -1.56
CA GLY A 8 -0.94 -17.29 -2.56
C GLY A 8 -1.43 -15.88 -2.94
N THR A 9 -2.66 -15.79 -3.44
CA THR A 9 -3.20 -14.56 -4.03
C THR A 9 -3.30 -13.40 -3.05
N CYS A 10 -3.85 -13.63 -1.85
CA CYS A 10 -4.21 -12.55 -0.92
C CYS A 10 -3.02 -11.66 -0.52
N VAL A 11 -1.86 -12.25 -0.24
CA VAL A 11 -0.66 -11.50 0.18
C VAL A 11 0.10 -10.93 -1.01
N ASN A 12 0.19 -11.66 -2.12
CA ASN A 12 1.10 -11.30 -3.20
C ASN A 12 0.49 -10.34 -4.23
N VAL A 13 -0.77 -10.53 -4.60
CA VAL A 13 -1.40 -9.81 -5.73
C VAL A 13 -2.86 -9.41 -5.48
N GLY A 14 -3.39 -9.66 -4.28
CA GLY A 14 -4.78 -9.46 -3.94
C GLY A 14 -4.98 -8.41 -2.86
N CYS A 15 -5.62 -8.85 -1.77
CA CYS A 15 -6.10 -7.98 -0.69
C CYS A 15 -5.01 -7.09 -0.09
N VAL A 16 -3.82 -7.63 0.19
CA VAL A 16 -2.73 -6.90 0.86
C VAL A 16 -2.22 -5.74 0.00
N PRO A 17 -1.69 -5.96 -1.22
CA PRO A 17 -1.21 -4.85 -2.05
C PRO A 17 -2.33 -3.86 -2.39
N SER A 18 -3.55 -4.35 -2.63
CA SER A 18 -4.71 -3.48 -2.91
C SER A 18 -5.00 -2.52 -1.76
N LYS A 19 -5.06 -3.01 -0.52
CA LYS A 19 -5.36 -2.17 0.66
C LYS A 19 -4.25 -1.15 0.94
N ILE A 20 -2.99 -1.49 0.68
CA ILE A 20 -1.87 -0.56 0.80
C ILE A 20 -2.06 0.63 -0.16
N MET A 21 -2.38 0.36 -1.43
CA MET A 21 -2.58 1.42 -2.42
C MET A 21 -3.85 2.22 -2.20
N ILE A 22 -4.94 1.59 -1.74
CA ILE A 22 -6.16 2.29 -1.32
C ILE A 22 -5.83 3.28 -0.20
N ARG A 23 -5.00 2.89 0.77
CA ARG A 23 -4.58 3.80 1.84
C ARG A 23 -3.71 4.95 1.31
N ALA A 24 -2.79 4.68 0.40
CA ALA A 24 -2.00 5.74 -0.25
C ALA A 24 -2.87 6.74 -1.02
N ALA A 25 -3.87 6.23 -1.75
CA ALA A 25 -4.85 7.05 -2.46
C ALA A 25 -5.68 7.91 -1.50
N HIS A 26 -6.13 7.35 -0.37
CA HIS A 26 -6.85 8.09 0.65
C HIS A 26 -6.01 9.24 1.25
N VAL A 27 -4.72 9.01 1.51
CA VAL A 27 -3.80 10.08 1.96
C VAL A 27 -3.63 11.15 0.88
N ALA A 28 -3.46 10.76 -0.38
CA ALA A 28 -3.33 11.72 -1.47
C ALA A 28 -4.60 12.57 -1.66
N HIS A 29 -5.77 11.96 -1.47
CA HIS A 29 -7.06 12.64 -1.48
C HIS A 29 -7.17 13.66 -0.34
N LEU A 30 -6.89 13.24 0.90
CA LEU A 30 -6.97 14.14 2.07
C LEU A 30 -5.98 15.31 2.02
N ARG A 31 -4.80 15.13 1.41
CA ARG A 31 -3.84 16.23 1.21
C ARG A 31 -4.32 17.25 0.18
N ARG A 32 -5.13 16.81 -0.79
CA ARG A 32 -5.68 17.65 -1.84
C ARG A 32 -6.90 18.43 -1.35
N THR A 33 -7.75 17.79 -0.56
CA THR A 33 -9.01 18.35 -0.07
C THR A 33 -9.33 17.76 1.29
N SER A 34 -9.74 18.60 2.23
CA SER A 34 -10.19 18.14 3.55
C SER A 34 -11.35 19.00 4.07
N PRO A 35 -12.13 18.48 5.04
CA PRO A 35 -13.13 19.29 5.75
C PRO A 35 -12.55 20.46 6.56
N PHE A 36 -11.22 20.55 6.70
CA PHE A 36 -10.52 21.56 7.49
C PHE A 36 -9.81 22.60 6.62
N ASP A 37 -10.12 22.67 5.32
CA ASP A 37 -9.39 23.53 4.38
C ASP A 37 -9.52 25.03 4.71
N ASP A 38 -10.55 25.44 5.45
CA ASP A 38 -10.70 26.80 5.97
C ASP A 38 -9.67 27.17 7.06
N GLY A 39 -9.14 26.17 7.77
CA GLY A 39 -8.18 26.35 8.88
C GLY A 39 -6.80 25.73 8.61
N ILE A 40 -6.66 24.91 7.57
CA ILE A 40 -5.43 24.19 7.23
C ILE A 40 -5.23 24.25 5.72
N SER A 41 -4.09 24.83 5.30
CA SER A 41 -3.75 24.87 3.88
C SER A 41 -3.63 23.45 3.29
N SER A 42 -4.34 23.20 2.20
CA SER A 42 -4.22 21.97 1.42
C SER A 42 -3.35 22.18 0.18
N THR A 43 -2.73 21.11 -0.32
CA THR A 43 -1.94 21.16 -1.55
C THR A 43 -1.95 19.80 -2.22
N ALA A 44 -2.29 19.79 -3.51
CA ALA A 44 -2.27 18.58 -4.32
C ALA A 44 -0.86 17.94 -4.29
N PRO A 45 -0.70 16.72 -3.76
CA PRO A 45 0.61 16.10 -3.65
C PRO A 45 1.09 15.58 -5.01
N VAL A 46 2.40 15.67 -5.24
CA VAL A 46 3.05 14.94 -6.34
C VAL A 46 3.04 13.45 -6.01
N VAL A 47 2.44 12.64 -6.87
CA VAL A 47 2.33 11.18 -6.68
C VAL A 47 3.51 10.48 -7.36
N ARG A 48 4.45 10.00 -6.55
CA ARG A 48 5.59 9.18 -6.99
C ARG A 48 5.22 7.69 -6.99
N ARG A 49 4.58 7.24 -8.08
CA ARG A 49 4.08 5.86 -8.20
C ARG A 49 5.18 4.80 -8.05
N ASP A 50 6.38 5.09 -8.53
CA ASP A 50 7.58 4.26 -8.37
C ASP A 50 7.88 3.99 -6.89
N ARG A 51 7.84 5.03 -6.06
CA ARG A 51 8.10 4.93 -4.62
C ARG A 51 6.98 4.21 -3.88
N LEU A 52 5.73 4.46 -4.25
CA LEU A 52 4.58 3.77 -3.66
C LEU A 52 4.60 2.28 -3.98
N LEU A 53 4.96 1.91 -5.21
CA LEU A 53 5.08 0.51 -5.61
C LEU A 53 6.21 -0.19 -4.85
N ALA A 54 7.38 0.43 -4.72
CA ALA A 54 8.49 -0.12 -3.94
C ALA A 54 8.10 -0.32 -2.45
N GLN A 55 7.40 0.65 -1.86
CA GLN A 55 6.90 0.53 -0.48
C GLN A 55 5.85 -0.59 -0.35
N GLN A 56 4.92 -0.70 -1.29
CA GLN A 56 3.93 -1.78 -1.31
C GLN A 56 4.61 -3.14 -1.37
N GLN A 57 5.58 -3.31 -2.27
CA GLN A 57 6.28 -4.57 -2.43
C GLN A 57 7.05 -4.95 -1.16
N GLY A 58 7.78 -4.01 -0.55
CA GLY A 58 8.48 -4.25 0.71
C GLY A 58 7.55 -4.72 1.84
N ARG A 59 6.35 -4.13 1.96
CA ARG A 59 5.34 -4.57 2.95
C ARG A 59 4.75 -5.95 2.63
N VAL A 60 4.54 -6.27 1.36
CA VAL A 60 4.12 -7.60 0.93
C VAL A 60 5.17 -8.64 1.31
N ASP A 61 6.44 -8.35 1.03
CA ASP A 61 7.55 -9.26 1.32
C ASP A 61 7.73 -9.47 2.83
N GLU A 62 7.70 -8.40 3.63
CA GLU A 62 7.73 -8.49 5.11
C GLU A 62 6.59 -9.37 5.65
N LEU A 63 5.36 -9.16 5.17
CA LEU A 63 4.20 -9.93 5.61
C LEU A 63 4.26 -11.39 5.17
N ARG A 64 4.72 -11.65 3.94
CA ARG A 64 4.89 -13.01 3.43
C ARG A 64 5.92 -13.76 4.29
N HIS A 65 7.05 -13.12 4.54
CA HIS A 65 8.12 -13.70 5.33
C HIS A 65 7.63 -14.06 6.75
N ALA A 66 7.03 -13.09 7.44
CA ALA A 66 6.58 -13.24 8.82
C ALA A 66 5.44 -14.26 9.02
N LYS A 67 4.67 -14.58 7.98
CA LYS A 67 3.47 -15.43 8.10
C LYS A 67 3.58 -16.79 7.42
N TYR A 68 4.49 -16.95 6.46
CA TYR A 68 4.53 -18.16 5.63
C TYR A 68 5.94 -18.73 5.43
N GLU A 69 6.99 -17.92 5.47
CA GLU A 69 8.37 -18.39 5.21
C GLU A 69 9.18 -18.63 6.49
N GLY A 70 8.88 -17.92 7.59
CA GLY A 70 9.58 -18.04 8.87
C GLY A 70 9.09 -19.19 9.76
N ILE A 71 8.55 -20.26 9.18
CA ILE A 71 8.01 -21.44 9.89
C ILE A 71 8.91 -22.65 9.64
#